data_AF-A0A7X8DKM2-F1
#
_entry.id   AF-A0A7X8DKM2-F1
#
_cell.length_a   1.000
_cell.length_b   1.000
_cell.length_c   1.000
_cell.angle_alpha   90.00
_cell.angle_beta   90.00
_cell.angle_gamma   90.00
#
_symmetry.space_group_name_H-M   'P 1'
#
loop_
_entity.id
_entity.type
_entity.pdbx_description
1 polymer ?
#
loop_
_entity_poly.entity_id
_entity_poly.type
_entity_poly.pdbx_seq_one_letter_code
_entity_poly.pdbx_strand_id
1 'polypeptide(L)'
;MTKEQEIMDFLYEKVFGPILNSKEAPLSIKNGVNLTIGRMNEFSAKKMIRYFWSALATDNAIKFSKKLKAENLPRFEDVFEEFRDRFNDEWLKK
;
A
#
# COMPACT_ATOMS: atom_id res chain seq x y z
N MET A 1 -5.51 -3.39 -19.09
CA MET A 1 -5.15 -3.12 -17.68
C MET A 1 -3.64 -2.92 -17.64
N THR A 2 -3.15 -1.85 -17.03
CA THR A 2 -1.70 -1.63 -16.89
C THR A 2 -1.19 -2.35 -15.64
N LYS A 3 0.12 -2.62 -15.59
CA LYS A 3 0.77 -3.19 -14.40
C LYS A 3 0.59 -2.31 -13.17
N GLU A 4 0.68 -1.00 -13.37
CA GLU A 4 0.40 0.01 -12.36
C GLU A 4 -1.02 -0.12 -11.80
N GLN A 5 -2.01 -0.32 -12.68
CA GLN A 5 -3.39 -0.49 -12.26
C GLN A 5 -3.58 -1.79 -11.47
N GLU A 6 -2.95 -2.89 -11.87
CA GLU A 6 -3.03 -4.16 -11.12
C GLU A 6 -2.49 -4.03 -9.68
N ILE A 7 -1.38 -3.30 -9.50
CA ILE A 7 -0.81 -3.02 -8.17
C ILE A 7 -1.76 -2.14 -7.36
N MET A 8 -2.27 -1.07 -7.98
CA MET A 8 -3.17 -0.15 -7.31
C MET A 8 -4.48 -0.81 -6.91
N ASP A 9 -5.07 -1.62 -7.79
CA ASP A 9 -6.31 -2.37 -7.51
C ASP A 9 -6.11 -3.33 -6.35
N PHE A 10 -5.00 -4.08 -6.35
CA PHE A 10 -4.65 -4.98 -5.25
C PHE A 10 -4.54 -4.24 -3.91
N LEU A 11 -3.77 -3.14 -3.88
CA LEU A 11 -3.58 -2.38 -2.65
C LEU A 11 -4.87 -1.68 -2.23
N TYR A 12 -5.73 -1.28 -3.16
CA TYR A 12 -7.02 -0.68 -2.85
C TYR A 12 -7.97 -1.71 -2.23
N GLU A 13 -8.04 -2.91 -2.79
CA GLU A 13 -8.88 -3.98 -2.27
C GLU A 13 -8.42 -4.40 -0.86
N LYS A 14 -7.12 -4.64 -0.67
CA LYS A 14 -6.61 -5.26 0.56
C LYS A 14 -6.26 -4.27 1.67
N VAL A 15 -5.89 -3.02 1.33
CA VAL A 15 -5.36 -2.06 2.30
C VAL A 15 -6.09 -0.73 2.26
N PHE A 16 -6.05 0.00 1.14
CA PHE A 16 -6.51 1.38 1.11
C PHE A 16 -8.02 1.52 1.25
N GLY A 17 -8.79 0.74 0.50
CA GLY A 17 -10.25 0.75 0.51
C GLY A 17 -10.83 0.48 1.89
N PRO A 18 -10.42 -0.59 2.60
CA PRO A 18 -10.86 -0.84 3.98
C PRO A 18 -10.61 0.34 4.92
N ILE A 19 -9.46 1.02 4.80
CA ILE A 19 -9.13 2.19 5.63
C ILE A 19 -9.99 3.40 5.27
N LEU A 20 -10.12 3.71 3.97
CA LEU A 20 -10.83 4.90 3.50
C LEU A 20 -12.35 4.79 3.78
N ASN A 21 -12.89 3.58 3.67
CA ASN A 21 -14.31 3.29 3.90
C ASN A 21 -14.66 3.07 5.38
N SER A 22 -13.68 2.87 6.26
CA SER A 22 -13.94 2.73 7.70
C SER A 22 -14.54 4.02 8.27
N LYS A 23 -15.66 3.89 9.01
CA LYS A 23 -16.30 5.02 9.70
C LYS A 23 -15.51 5.47 10.93
N GLU A 24 -14.70 4.57 11.48
CA GLU A 24 -13.98 4.77 12.74
C GLU A 24 -12.54 5.24 12.50
N ALA A 25 -11.99 5.01 11.30
CA ALA A 25 -10.63 5.43 10.97
C ALA A 25 -10.46 6.96 11.08
N PRO A 26 -9.48 7.44 11.88
CA PRO A 26 -9.17 8.85 12.02
C PRO A 26 -8.90 9.54 10.68
N LEU A 27 -9.35 10.80 10.55
CA LEU A 27 -9.13 11.58 9.32
C LEU A 27 -7.64 11.72 8.97
N SER A 28 -6.77 11.80 9.97
CA SER A 28 -5.31 11.86 9.77
C SER A 28 -4.75 10.60 9.12
N ILE A 29 -5.31 9.42 9.42
CA ILE A 29 -4.94 8.16 8.78
C ILE A 29 -5.42 8.14 7.33
N LYS A 30 -6.68 8.53 7.09
CA LYS A 30 -7.24 8.59 5.73
C LYS A 30 -6.45 9.54 4.83
N ASN A 31 -6.06 10.69 5.37
CA ASN A 31 -5.20 11.65 4.66
C ASN A 31 -3.82 11.05 4.35
N GLY A 32 -3.21 10.33 5.29
CA GLY A 32 -1.97 9.60 5.05
C GLY A 32 -2.08 8.56 3.93
N VAL A 33 -3.18 7.81 3.89
CA VAL A 33 -3.46 6.83 2.82
C VAL A 33 -3.66 7.52 1.47
N ASN A 34 -4.45 8.60 1.40
CA ASN A 34 -4.65 9.36 0.16
C ASN A 34 -3.34 9.95 -0.39
N LEU A 35 -2.43 10.41 0.48
CA LEU A 35 -1.10 10.86 0.07
C LEU A 35 -0.27 9.72 -0.53
N THR A 36 -0.35 8.52 0.06
CA THR A 36 0.32 7.33 -0.47
C THR A 36 -0.22 6.95 -1.84
N ILE A 37 -1.56 6.93 -2.01
CA ILE A 37 -2.22 6.67 -3.30
C ILE A 37 -1.75 7.67 -4.36
N GLY A 38 -1.78 8.98 -4.03
CA GLY A 38 -1.33 10.03 -4.94
C GLY A 38 0.11 9.82 -5.41
N ARG A 39 1.03 9.55 -4.48
CA ARG A 39 2.44 9.25 -4.80
C ARG A 39 2.60 8.01 -5.68
N MET A 40 1.88 6.94 -5.36
CA MET A 40 1.98 5.70 -6.14
C MET A 40 1.45 5.89 -7.56
N ASN A 41 0.38 6.66 -7.77
CA ASN A 41 -0.15 6.95 -9.10
C ASN A 41 0.83 7.69 -10.03
N GLU A 42 1.86 8.35 -9.50
CA GLU A 42 2.92 9.01 -10.27
C GLU A 42 4.09 8.07 -10.63
N PHE A 43 4.06 6.84 -10.11
CA PHE A 43 5.14 5.87 -10.28
C PHE A 43 4.85 4.86 -11.38
N SER A 44 5.92 4.40 -12.04
CA SER A 44 5.87 3.16 -12.81
C SER A 44 5.74 1.96 -11.89
N ALA A 45 5.27 0.82 -12.40
CA ALA A 45 5.07 -0.41 -11.63
C ALA A 45 6.35 -0.82 -10.85
N LYS A 46 7.51 -0.72 -11.48
CA LYS A 46 8.81 -0.99 -10.83
C LYS A 46 9.09 -0.04 -9.65
N LYS A 47 8.73 1.24 -9.78
CA LYS A 47 8.86 2.23 -8.70
C LYS A 47 7.84 1.98 -7.59
N MET A 48 6.60 1.57 -7.92
CA MET A 48 5.58 1.17 -6.94
C MET A 48 6.04 -0.02 -6.09
N ILE A 49 6.58 -1.08 -6.71
CA ILE A 49 7.13 -2.24 -5.98
C ILE A 49 8.27 -1.81 -5.04
N ARG A 50 9.20 -0.98 -5.52
CA ARG A 50 10.28 -0.43 -4.68
C ARG A 50 9.76 0.43 -3.53
N TYR A 51 8.72 1.21 -3.77
CA TYR A 51 8.07 2.03 -2.75
C TYR A 51 7.44 1.16 -1.67
N PHE A 52 6.74 0.09 -2.06
CA PHE A 52 6.17 -0.89 -1.14
C PHE A 52 7.23 -1.47 -0.21
N TRP A 53 8.38 -1.92 -0.74
CA TRP A 53 9.49 -2.42 0.08
C TRP A 53 10.07 -1.35 1.01
N SER A 54 10.24 -0.12 0.52
CA SER A 54 10.72 1.00 1.35
C SER A 54 9.77 1.34 2.50
N ALA A 55 8.46 1.22 2.27
CA ALA A 55 7.45 1.46 3.30
C ALA A 55 7.47 0.40 4.41
N LEU A 56 8.05 -0.77 4.18
CA LEU A 56 8.21 -1.79 5.22
C LEU A 56 9.49 -1.59 6.07
N ALA A 57 10.46 -0.82 5.57
CA ALA A 57 11.78 -0.71 6.20
C ALA A 57 12.05 0.66 6.84
N THR A 58 11.32 1.72 6.47
CA THR A 58 11.62 3.09 6.91
C THR A 58 10.91 3.47 8.21
N ASP A 59 11.61 4.18 9.10
CA ASP A 59 11.09 4.59 10.41
C ASP A 59 9.74 5.32 10.35
N ASN A 60 9.59 6.22 9.37
CA ASN A 60 8.35 6.98 9.20
C ASN A 60 7.19 6.07 8.82
N ALA A 61 7.41 5.08 7.96
CA ALA A 61 6.38 4.15 7.55
C ALA A 61 6.07 3.13 8.67
N ILE A 62 7.08 2.68 9.43
CA ILE A 62 6.89 1.85 10.62
C ILE A 62 6.06 2.60 11.68
N LYS A 63 6.32 3.90 11.91
CA LYS A 63 5.51 4.73 12.82
C LYS A 63 4.05 4.83 12.35
N PHE A 64 3.81 4.94 11.03
CA PHE A 64 2.46 4.98 10.48
C PHE A 64 1.76 3.61 10.59
N SER A 65 2.46 2.52 10.29
CA SER A 65 1.98 1.14 10.45
C SER A 65 1.56 0.84 11.89
N LYS A 66 2.31 1.32 12.89
CA LYS A 66 1.91 1.21 14.31
C LYS A 66 0.58 1.90 14.62
N LYS A 67 0.30 3.05 13.99
CA LYS A 67 -1.00 3.75 14.15
C LYS A 67 -2.13 2.94 13.53
N LEU A 68 -1.93 2.43 12.32
CA LEU A 68 -2.90 1.55 11.66
C LEU A 68 -3.22 0.33 12.53
N LYS A 69 -2.18 -0.32 13.10
CA LYS A 69 -2.35 -1.47 13.99
C LYS A 69 -3.16 -1.14 15.24
N ALA A 70 -2.92 0.02 15.86
CA ALA A 70 -3.65 0.45 17.06
C ALA A 70 -5.16 0.64 16.80
N GLU A 71 -5.51 1.02 15.56
CA GLU A 71 -6.89 1.19 15.10
C GLU A 71 -7.48 -0.09 14.47
N ASN A 72 -6.80 -1.24 14.56
CA ASN A 72 -7.16 -2.50 13.89
C ASN A 72 -7.38 -2.37 12.38
N LEU A 73 -6.63 -1.48 11.73
CA LEU A 73 -6.68 -1.24 10.29
C LEU A 73 -5.62 -2.07 9.54
N PRO A 74 -5.88 -2.48 8.29
CA PRO A 74 -4.93 -3.25 7.49
C PRO A 74 -3.69 -2.43 7.12
N ARG A 75 -2.59 -3.14 6.87
CA ARG A 75 -1.26 -2.58 6.67
C ARG A 75 -0.54 -3.33 5.54
N PHE A 76 0.56 -2.75 5.06
CA PHE A 76 1.37 -3.40 4.01
C PHE A 76 1.98 -4.72 4.48
N GLU A 77 2.31 -4.83 5.76
CA GLU A 77 2.81 -6.05 6.39
C GLU A 77 1.82 -7.20 6.27
N ASP A 78 0.51 -6.92 6.29
CA ASP A 78 -0.53 -7.94 6.30
C ASP A 78 -0.74 -8.55 4.90
N VAL A 79 -0.22 -7.90 3.85
CA VAL A 79 -0.32 -8.33 2.44
C VAL A 79 1.04 -8.61 1.81
N PHE A 80 2.10 -8.61 2.62
CA PHE A 80 3.49 -8.71 2.17
C PHE A 80 3.75 -9.94 1.31
N GLU A 81 3.33 -11.13 1.78
CA GLU A 81 3.60 -12.40 1.10
C GLU A 81 2.88 -12.45 -0.26
N GLU A 82 1.58 -12.16 -0.28
CA GLU A 82 0.79 -12.13 -1.51
C GLU A 82 1.31 -11.08 -2.51
N PHE A 83 1.69 -9.90 -2.02
CA PHE A 83 2.28 -8.86 -2.87
C PHE A 83 3.59 -9.34 -3.50
N ARG A 84 4.46 -9.98 -2.71
CA ARG A 84 5.75 -10.51 -3.17
C ARG A 84 5.58 -11.58 -4.25
N ASP A 85 4.64 -12.49 -4.05
CA ASP A 85 4.42 -13.61 -4.96
C ASP A 85 3.79 -13.13 -6.28
N ARG A 86 2.89 -12.14 -6.21
CA ARG A 86 2.17 -11.62 -7.38
C ARG A 86 2.98 -10.60 -8.18
N PHE A 87 3.68 -9.69 -7.53
CA PHE A 87 4.34 -8.53 -8.16
C PHE A 87 5.86 -8.63 -8.05
N ASN A 88 6.43 -9.53 -8.84
CA ASN A 88 7.86 -9.83 -8.87
C ASN A 88 8.52 -9.50 -10.22
N ASP A 89 9.83 -9.78 -10.33
CA ASP A 89 10.61 -9.50 -11.53
C ASP A 89 10.15 -10.30 -12.77
N GLU A 90 9.60 -11.51 -12.60
CA GLU A 90 9.02 -12.26 -13.71
C GLU A 90 7.74 -11.61 -14.20
N TRP A 91 6.88 -11.16 -13.28
CA TRP A 91 5.68 -10.41 -13.63
C TRP A 91 6.02 -9.09 -14.31
N LEU A 92 7.08 -8.37 -13.91
CA LEU A 92 7.50 -7.13 -14.57
C LEU A 92 7.97 -7.32 -16.02
N LYS A 93 8.49 -8.50 -16.37
CA LYS A 93 9.01 -8.81 -17.71
C LYS A 93 7.93 -9.25 -18.71
N LYS A 94 6.77 -9.71 -18.22
CA LYS A 94 5.60 -10.09 -19.04
C LYS A 94 4.90 -8.86 -19.58
#